data_AF-A0A832TDH7-F1
#
_entry.id   AF-A0A832TDH7-F1
#
_cell.length_a   1.000
_cell.length_b   1.000
_cell.length_c   1.000
_cell.angle_alpha   90.00
_cell.angle_beta   90.00
_cell.angle_gamma   90.00
#
_symmetry.space_group_name_H-M   'P 1'
#
loop_
_entity.id
_entity.type
_entity.pdbx_description
1 polymer ?
#
loop_
_entity_poly.entity_id
_entity_poly.type
_entity_poly.pdbx_seq_one_letter_code
_entity_poly.pdbx_strand_id
1 'polypeptide(L)'
;MASDTVVPGEWEAVLRTLRDRGSGTVYVVGAADRGKTTFCRWLTAQLAATALSGFLDCDIGQSTLGPPATVGLALYRGALDSPRATFFRFVGAVTPSGHMVQELVGALRLKERAREEGAPFLVVDSPGWVVEPAAQEFHVRM
;
A
#
# COMPACT_ATOMS: atom_id res chain seq x y z
N MET A 1 -0.95 18.77 12.98
CA MET A 1 -0.13 19.68 12.14
C MET A 1 0.12 18.97 10.83
N ALA A 2 -0.48 19.41 9.73
CA ALA A 2 -0.19 18.87 8.42
C ALA A 2 1.26 19.29 8.08
N SER A 3 2.16 18.32 7.93
CA SER A 3 3.50 18.58 7.42
C SER A 3 3.38 19.12 6.00
N ASP A 4 4.04 20.25 5.74
CA ASP A 4 4.13 20.91 4.44
C ASP A 4 4.91 19.99 3.48
N THR A 5 4.19 18.99 2.96
CA THR A 5 4.76 17.96 2.10
C THR A 5 4.81 18.57 0.72
N VAL A 6 6.02 18.85 0.23
CA VAL A 6 6.22 19.29 -1.16
C VAL A 6 5.72 18.16 -2.07
N VAL A 7 4.67 18.43 -2.84
CA VAL A 7 4.06 17.47 -3.75
C VAL A 7 4.67 17.66 -5.15
N PRO A 8 5.44 16.68 -5.67
CA PRO A 8 5.95 16.74 -7.04
C PRO A 8 4.81 16.64 -8.07
N GLY A 9 4.96 17.28 -9.23
CA GLY A 9 3.96 17.22 -10.32
C GLY A 9 3.72 15.81 -10.86
N GLU A 10 4.71 14.93 -10.71
CA GLU A 10 4.63 13.51 -11.06
C GLU A 10 3.63 12.76 -10.17
N TRP A 11 3.51 13.13 -8.89
CA TRP A 11 2.53 12.53 -7.98
C TRP A 11 1.10 12.90 -8.41
N GLU A 12 0.90 14.17 -8.79
CA GLU A 12 -0.37 14.63 -9.34
C GLU A 12 -0.72 13.95 -10.65
N ALA A 13 0.27 13.66 -11.51
CA ALA A 13 0.04 12.95 -12.76
C ALA A 13 -0.50 11.52 -12.52
N VAL A 14 0.01 10.81 -11.51
CA VAL A 14 -0.52 9.50 -11.11
C VAL A 14 -1.95 9.61 -10.58
N LEU A 15 -2.22 10.60 -9.73
CA LEU A 15 -3.56 10.87 -9.21
C LEU A 15 -4.56 11.15 -10.34
N ARG A 16 -4.21 12.01 -11.29
CA ARG A 16 -5.06 12.31 -12.47
C ARG A 16 -5.34 11.05 -13.27
N THR A 17 -4.32 10.25 -13.56
CA THR A 17 -4.46 8.99 -14.31
C THR A 17 -5.46 8.03 -13.65
N LEU A 18 -5.43 7.90 -12.32
CA LEU A 18 -6.37 7.05 -11.59
C LEU A 18 -7.79 7.63 -11.61
N ARG A 19 -7.94 8.94 -11.41
CA ARG A 19 -9.24 9.62 -11.44
C ARG A 19 -9.91 9.50 -12.81
N ASP A 20 -9.14 9.69 -13.89
CA ASP A 20 -9.65 9.57 -15.26
C ASP A 20 -10.10 8.14 -15.59
N ARG A 21 -9.43 7.12 -15.02
CA ARG A 21 -9.83 5.72 -15.16
C ARG A 21 -11.01 5.32 -14.27
N GLY A 22 -11.27 6.07 -13.20
CA GLY A 22 -12.31 5.77 -12.20
C GLY A 22 -12.03 4.56 -11.29
N SER A 23 -10.98 3.79 -11.55
CA SER A 23 -10.51 2.68 -10.72
C SER A 23 -9.05 2.34 -11.03
N GLY A 24 -8.37 1.65 -10.11
CA GLY A 24 -7.02 1.16 -10.36
C GLY A 24 -6.26 0.73 -9.12
N THR A 25 -5.19 -0.03 -9.34
CA THR A 25 -4.22 -0.39 -8.30
C THR A 25 -2.87 0.23 -8.63
N VAL A 26 -2.25 0.87 -7.65
CA VAL A 26 -0.87 1.37 -7.73
C VAL A 26 -0.01 0.56 -6.79
N TYR A 27 1.01 -0.10 -7.33
CA TYR A 27 2.03 -0.82 -6.56
C TYR A 27 3.31 0.00 -6.57
N VAL A 28 3.74 0.49 -5.40
CA VAL A 28 4.88 1.39 -5.27
C VAL A 28 6.10 0.59 -4.83
N VAL A 29 7.11 0.51 -5.72
CA VAL A 29 8.35 -0.24 -5.49
C VAL A 29 9.52 0.71 -5.28
N GLY A 30 10.40 0.38 -4.33
CA GLY A 30 11.65 1.08 -4.10
C GLY A 30 12.29 0.71 -2.77
N ALA A 31 13.56 1.07 -2.62
CA ALA A 31 14.31 0.80 -1.39
C ALA A 31 13.67 1.43 -0.13
N ALA A 32 14.08 0.98 1.05
CA ALA A 32 13.73 1.62 2.31
C ALA A 32 14.13 3.11 2.32
N ASP A 33 13.38 3.92 3.07
CA ASP A 33 13.64 5.35 3.28
C ASP A 33 13.70 6.21 2.00
N ARG A 34 12.94 5.83 0.96
CA ARG A 34 12.80 6.60 -0.30
C ARG A 34 11.49 7.40 -0.42
N GLY A 35 10.71 7.51 0.66
CA GLY A 35 9.46 8.26 0.67
C GLY A 35 8.24 7.53 0.08
N LYS A 36 8.31 6.20 -0.12
CA LYS A 36 7.21 5.37 -0.63
C LYS A 36 5.95 5.51 0.22
N THR A 37 6.08 5.28 1.52
CA THR A 37 4.95 5.38 2.46
C THR A 37 4.34 6.77 2.47
N THR A 38 5.16 7.83 2.38
CA THR A 38 4.66 9.21 2.25
C THR A 38 3.84 9.39 0.98
N PHE A 39 4.33 8.92 -0.17
CA PHE A 39 3.60 8.95 -1.43
C PHE A 39 2.30 8.15 -1.36
N CYS A 40 2.36 6.91 -0.85
CA CYS A 40 1.21 6.03 -0.76
C CYS A 40 0.10 6.61 0.12
N ARG A 41 0.47 7.19 1.27
CA ARG A 41 -0.47 7.87 2.17
C ARG A 41 -1.06 9.12 1.53
N TRP A 42 -0.23 9.96 0.90
CA TRP A 42 -0.72 11.14 0.17
C TRP A 42 -1.72 10.73 -0.92
N LEU A 43 -1.38 9.74 -1.76
CA LEU A 43 -2.23 9.29 -2.86
C LEU A 43 -3.55 8.70 -2.34
N THR A 44 -3.49 7.88 -1.29
CA THR A 44 -4.69 7.32 -0.64
C THR A 44 -5.60 8.43 -0.12
N ALA A 45 -5.05 9.46 0.54
CA ALA A 45 -5.85 10.59 1.03
C ALA A 45 -6.57 11.33 -0.11
N GLN A 46 -5.88 11.57 -1.23
CA GLN A 46 -6.44 12.26 -2.39
C GLN A 46 -7.56 11.46 -3.08
N LEU A 47 -7.45 10.13 -3.10
CA LEU A 47 -8.47 9.24 -3.68
C LEU A 47 -9.65 9.06 -2.72
N ALA A 48 -9.37 8.90 -1.42
CA ALA A 48 -10.36 8.74 -0.35
C ALA A 48 -11.30 9.94 -0.21
N ALA A 49 -10.87 11.13 -0.62
CA ALA A 49 -11.70 12.32 -0.68
C ALA A 49 -12.92 12.19 -1.63
N THR A 50 -12.87 11.26 -2.59
CA THR A 50 -13.89 11.13 -3.64
C THR A 50 -14.52 9.73 -3.72
N ALA A 51 -13.79 8.68 -3.32
CA ALA A 51 -14.28 7.31 -3.38
C ALA A 51 -13.68 6.45 -2.27
N LEU A 52 -14.27 5.28 -2.01
CA LEU A 52 -13.68 4.30 -1.10
C LEU A 52 -12.31 3.87 -1.65
N SER A 53 -11.26 4.01 -0.85
CA SER A 53 -9.88 3.73 -1.29
C SER A 53 -9.17 2.87 -0.26
N GLY A 54 -8.48 1.84 -0.74
CA GLY A 54 -7.66 0.96 0.09
C GLY A 54 -6.20 1.42 0.14
N PHE A 55 -5.61 1.36 1.34
CA PHE A 55 -4.17 1.40 1.56
C PHE A 55 -3.73 0.02 2.05
N LEU A 56 -2.93 -0.67 1.24
CA LEU A 56 -2.36 -1.98 1.54
C LEU A 56 -0.89 -1.79 1.93
N ASP A 57 -0.61 -1.93 3.21
CA ASP A 57 0.71 -1.87 3.81
C ASP A 57 1.34 -3.27 3.79
N CYS A 58 2.31 -3.48 2.90
CA CYS A 58 3.08 -4.72 2.82
C CYS A 58 4.47 -4.59 3.47
N ASP A 59 4.85 -3.45 4.06
CA ASP A 59 6.14 -3.33 4.73
C ASP A 59 6.08 -3.98 6.13
N ILE A 60 6.21 -5.31 6.16
CA ILE A 60 6.13 -6.11 7.40
C ILE A 60 7.22 -5.78 8.43
N GLY A 61 8.30 -5.09 8.02
CA GLY A 61 9.39 -4.65 8.89
C GLY A 61 9.18 -3.26 9.49
N GLN A 62 8.46 -2.38 8.79
CA GLN A 62 8.19 -1.00 9.22
C GLN A 62 6.72 -0.60 9.03
N SER A 63 5.80 -1.52 9.37
CA SER A 63 4.37 -1.29 9.17
C SER A 63 3.90 -0.01 9.85
N THR A 64 3.06 0.74 9.13
CA THR A 64 2.43 1.98 9.60
C THR A 64 0.96 1.81 9.97
N LEU A 65 0.39 0.63 9.72
CA LEU A 65 -1.01 0.33 9.98
C LEU A 65 -1.22 -0.66 11.12
N GLY A 66 -0.38 -1.70 11.20
CA GLY A 66 -0.56 -2.84 12.09
C GLY A 66 0.65 -3.05 13.00
N PRO A 67 0.60 -4.10 13.84
CA PRO A 67 1.78 -4.55 14.55
C PRO A 67 2.84 -5.06 13.54
N PRO A 68 4.12 -5.14 13.96
CA PRO A 68 5.17 -5.76 13.16
C PRO A 68 4.78 -7.16 12.67
N ALA A 69 5.39 -7.59 11.56
CA ALA A 69 5.16 -8.89 10.96
C ALA A 69 3.71 -9.12 10.46
N THR A 70 2.99 -8.05 10.13
CA THR A 70 1.68 -8.12 9.49
C THR A 70 1.64 -7.38 8.17
N VAL A 71 0.91 -7.92 7.20
CA VAL A 71 0.41 -7.16 6.06
C VAL A 71 -0.94 -6.57 6.50
N GLY A 72 -1.16 -5.29 6.23
CA GLY A 72 -2.34 -4.55 6.68
C GLY A 72 -3.10 -3.91 5.54
N LEU A 73 -4.43 -3.94 5.58
CA LEU A 73 -5.31 -3.17 4.72
C LEU A 73 -6.12 -2.20 5.57
N ALA A 74 -6.15 -0.94 5.18
CA ALA A 74 -7.12 0.04 5.67
C ALA A 74 -7.97 0.58 4.53
N LEU A 75 -9.27 0.73 4.79
CA LEU A 75 -10.23 1.31 3.86
C LEU A 75 -10.64 2.69 4.33
N TYR A 76 -10.55 3.67 3.43
CA TYR A 76 -10.81 5.07 3.72
C TYR A 76 -11.88 5.65 2.81
N ARG A 77 -12.77 6.44 3.39
CA ARG A 77 -13.69 7.34 2.69
C ARG A 77 -13.72 8.64 3.49
N GLY A 78 -13.00 9.66 3.01
CA GLY A 78 -12.68 10.87 3.76
C GLY A 78 -11.25 10.84 4.34
N ALA A 79 -11.11 11.18 5.61
CA ALA A 79 -9.82 11.38 6.27
C ALA A 79 -9.08 10.06 6.61
N LEU A 80 -7.74 10.11 6.65
CA LEU A 80 -6.89 8.94 6.89
C LEU A 80 -6.66 8.59 8.37
N ASP A 81 -7.09 9.46 9.29
CA ASP A 81 -7.05 9.21 10.74
C ASP A 81 -8.22 8.33 11.22
N SER A 82 -9.25 8.16 10.38
CA SER A 82 -10.44 7.39 10.69
C SER A 82 -10.72 6.34 9.60
N PRO A 83 -10.00 5.21 9.59
CA PRO A 83 -10.28 4.12 8.66
C PRO A 83 -11.70 3.58 8.90
N ARG A 84 -12.45 3.37 7.83
CA ARG A 84 -13.78 2.72 7.87
C ARG A 84 -13.66 1.28 8.35
N ALA A 85 -12.60 0.60 7.93
CA ALA A 85 -12.30 -0.77 8.32
C ALA A 85 -10.78 -1.02 8.20
N THR A 86 -10.27 -1.91 9.04
CA THR A 86 -8.89 -2.42 8.99
C THR A 86 -8.88 -3.94 9.01
N PHE A 87 -7.98 -4.54 8.24
CA PHE A 87 -7.80 -5.98 8.14
C PHE A 87 -6.32 -6.30 8.17
N PHE A 88 -5.95 -7.39 8.86
CA PHE A 88 -4.56 -7.79 9.00
C PHE A 88 -4.37 -9.28 8.64
N ARG A 89 -3.16 -9.60 8.20
CA ARG A 89 -2.66 -10.96 8.02
C ARG A 89 -1.28 -11.07 8.65
N PHE A 90 -1.13 -12.01 9.59
CA PHE A 90 0.15 -12.26 10.23
C PHE A 90 1.05 -13.10 9.32
N VAL A 91 2.24 -12.58 9.04
CA VAL A 91 3.30 -13.26 8.28
C VAL A 91 4.26 -13.97 9.23
N GLY A 92 4.51 -13.37 10.41
CA GLY A 92 5.43 -13.93 11.41
C GLY A 92 6.92 -13.68 11.14
N ALA A 93 7.23 -12.79 10.19
CA ALA A 93 8.58 -12.33 9.88
C ALA A 93 8.60 -10.81 9.70
N VAL A 94 9.77 -10.20 9.84
CA VAL A 94 9.99 -8.74 9.63
C VAL A 94 10.78 -8.45 8.35
N THR A 95 10.95 -9.46 7.50
CA THR A 95 11.55 -9.35 6.16
C THR A 95 10.91 -10.40 5.24
N PRO A 96 10.72 -10.12 3.95
CA PRO A 96 10.15 -11.09 3.01
C PRO A 96 11.04 -12.33 2.81
N SER A 97 12.36 -12.20 3.02
CA SER A 97 13.30 -13.31 2.83
C SER A 97 12.93 -14.53 3.69
N GLY A 98 12.82 -15.70 3.06
CA GLY A 98 12.35 -16.94 3.69
C GLY A 98 10.83 -17.04 3.94
N HIS A 99 10.06 -15.97 3.69
CA HIS A 99 8.62 -15.87 3.98
C HIS A 99 7.80 -15.27 2.82
N MET A 100 8.38 -15.24 1.61
CA MET A 100 7.82 -14.61 0.42
C MET A 100 6.38 -15.07 0.12
N VAL A 101 6.13 -16.38 0.17
CA VAL A 101 4.81 -16.95 -0.15
C VAL A 101 3.77 -16.50 0.87
N GLN A 102 4.10 -16.52 2.15
CA GLN A 102 3.20 -16.12 3.23
C GLN A 102 2.82 -14.64 3.09
N GLU A 103 3.79 -13.79 2.79
CA GLU A 103 3.56 -12.36 2.58
C GLU A 103 2.72 -12.10 1.32
N LEU A 104 3.08 -12.72 0.18
CA LEU A 104 2.34 -12.57 -1.08
C LEU A 104 0.90 -13.07 -0.95
N VAL A 105 0.68 -14.22 -0.33
CA VAL A 105 -0.67 -14.73 -0.06
C VAL A 105 -1.42 -13.79 0.89
N GLY A 106 -0.76 -13.26 1.92
CA GLY A 106 -1.33 -12.26 2.83
C GLY A 106 -1.80 -11.01 2.08
N ALA A 107 -0.93 -10.43 1.24
CA ALA A 107 -1.23 -9.27 0.41
C ALA A 107 -2.34 -9.56 -0.61
N LEU A 108 -2.32 -10.71 -1.27
CA LEU A 108 -3.35 -11.11 -2.24
C LEU A 108 -4.72 -11.23 -1.58
N ARG A 109 -4.81 -11.89 -0.41
CA ARG A 109 -6.08 -12.02 0.33
C ARG A 109 -6.63 -10.67 0.77
N LEU A 110 -5.75 -9.73 1.13
CA LEU A 110 -6.17 -8.38 1.50
C LEU A 110 -6.56 -7.54 0.28
N LYS A 111 -5.89 -7.71 -0.87
CA LYS A 111 -6.33 -7.13 -2.15
C LYS A 111 -7.72 -7.64 -2.55
N GLU A 112 -7.97 -8.94 -2.42
CA GLU A 112 -9.30 -9.54 -2.64
C GLU A 112 -10.33 -8.91 -1.70
N ARG A 113 -10.01 -8.78 -0.41
CA ARG A 113 -10.87 -8.09 0.56
C ARG A 113 -11.18 -6.64 0.17
N ALA A 114 -10.19 -5.86 -0.27
CA ALA A 114 -10.44 -4.49 -0.73
C ALA A 114 -11.44 -4.44 -1.89
N ARG A 115 -11.36 -5.41 -2.82
CA ARG A 115 -12.31 -5.56 -3.94
C ARG A 115 -13.70 -5.96 -3.44
N GLU A 116 -13.80 -6.92 -2.51
CA GLU A 116 -15.07 -7.35 -1.90
C GLU A 116 -15.80 -6.19 -1.23
N GLU A 117 -15.04 -5.29 -0.59
CA GLU A 117 -15.56 -4.09 0.09
C GLU A 117 -15.91 -2.96 -0.90
N GLY A 118 -15.67 -3.17 -2.20
CA GLY A 118 -16.03 -2.24 -3.27
C GLY A 118 -15.12 -1.01 -3.35
N ALA A 119 -13.84 -1.13 -2.98
CA ALA A 119 -12.86 -0.05 -3.16
C ALA A 119 -12.40 0.02 -4.62
N PRO A 120 -12.80 1.06 -5.41
CA PRO A 120 -12.31 1.23 -6.79
C PRO A 120 -10.79 1.48 -6.86
N PHE A 121 -10.19 1.99 -5.79
CA PHE A 121 -8.77 2.31 -5.74
C PHE A 121 -8.05 1.50 -4.67
N LEU A 122 -6.85 1.03 -4.99
CA LEU A 122 -5.95 0.38 -4.05
C LEU A 122 -4.53 0.92 -4.24
N VAL A 123 -3.94 1.45 -3.18
CA VAL A 123 -2.54 1.88 -3.14
C VAL A 123 -1.77 0.88 -2.28
N VAL A 124 -0.72 0.30 -2.84
CA VAL A 124 0.07 -0.75 -2.18
C VAL A 124 1.47 -0.22 -1.91
N ASP A 125 1.85 -0.18 -0.64
CA ASP A 125 3.19 0.16 -0.18
C ASP A 125 4.01 -1.13 -0.04
N SER A 126 5.02 -1.29 -0.89
CA SER A 126 5.84 -2.51 -0.91
C SER A 126 6.91 -2.48 0.19
N PRO A 127 7.45 -3.65 0.59
CA PRO A 127 8.70 -3.72 1.34
C PRO A 127 9.84 -2.95 0.65
N GLY A 128 10.82 -2.51 1.45
CA GLY A 128 12.07 -1.93 0.96
C GLY A 128 13.09 -2.91 0.37
N TRP A 129 12.75 -4.21 0.27
CA TRP A 129 13.65 -5.27 -0.18
C TRP A 129 13.66 -5.35 -1.72
N VAL A 130 14.65 -4.72 -2.39
CA VAL A 130 14.63 -4.53 -3.87
C VAL A 130 15.93 -4.91 -4.62
N VAL A 131 17.02 -5.25 -3.92
CA VAL A 131 18.37 -5.32 -4.53
C VAL A 131 18.71 -6.70 -5.08
N GLU A 132 18.37 -7.77 -4.35
CA GLU A 132 18.83 -9.13 -4.66
C GLU A 132 17.95 -9.80 -5.72
N PRO A 133 18.42 -10.84 -6.44
CA PRO A 133 17.59 -11.54 -7.43
C PRO A 133 16.27 -12.08 -6.86
N ALA A 134 16.28 -12.55 -5.61
CA ALA A 134 15.07 -13.00 -4.93
C ALA A 134 14.07 -11.85 -4.68
N ALA A 135 14.56 -10.63 -4.45
CA ALA A 135 13.72 -9.44 -4.34
C ALA A 135 13.04 -9.10 -5.67
N GLN A 136 13.77 -9.24 -6.78
CA GLN A 136 13.21 -9.04 -8.11
C GLN A 136 12.13 -10.08 -8.43
N GLU A 137 12.37 -11.35 -8.08
CA GLU A 137 11.37 -12.42 -8.21
C GLU A 137 10.10 -12.10 -7.40
N PHE A 138 10.27 -11.70 -6.14
CA PHE A 138 9.17 -11.31 -5.25
C PHE A 138 8.31 -10.16 -5.80
N HIS A 139 8.91 -9.15 -6.42
CA HIS A 139 8.18 -7.98 -6.91
C HIS A 139 7.56 -8.14 -8.31
N VAL A 140 8.14 -8.97 -9.18
CA VAL A 140 7.82 -8.96 -10.62
C VAL A 140 7.26 -10.29 -11.13
N ARG A 141 7.68 -11.41 -10.57
CA ARG A 141 7.52 -12.72 -11.21
C ARG A 141 6.67 -13.72 -10.42
N MET A 142 6.43 -13.47 -9.14
CA MET A 142 5.51 -14.24 -8.29
C MET A 142 4.13 -13.58 -8.21
#